data_AF-A0A7J2NLC3-F1
#
_entry.id   AF-A0A7J2NLC3-F1
#
_cell.length_a   1.000
_cell.length_b   1.000
_cell.length_c   1.000
_cell.angle_alpha   90.00
_cell.angle_beta   90.00
_cell.angle_gamma   90.00
#
_symmetry.space_group_name_H-M   'P 1'
#
loop_
_entity.id
_entity.type
_entity.pdbx_description
1 polymer ?
#
loop_
_entity_poly.entity_id
_entity_poly.type
_entity_poly.pdbx_seq_one_letter_code
_entity_poly.pdbx_strand_id
1 'polypeptide(L)'
;MTKNNPKLIKSRLSKPQGKSSNKLGSYKPSRSTLTELWLHKANIVLTNRMLRGNKMQWDPNDVVDPRVSAFSEWWINLKDYETLEARSGVYLFANAKYDIKYIGTAGAGGMIEGIRDAINRKKSKGATQVRALYTNSTEKAQSLRKYLLKKYDPINNRK
;
A
#
# COMPACT_ATOMS: atom_id res chain seq x y z
N MET A 1 54.44 27.20 -11.99
CA MET A 1 55.13 26.78 -10.76
C MET A 1 54.28 25.75 -10.04
N THR A 2 54.87 24.56 -9.85
CA THR A 2 54.64 23.53 -8.79
C THR A 2 53.20 23.02 -8.55
N LYS A 3 52.76 21.85 -9.06
CA LYS A 3 53.15 20.45 -8.72
C LYS A 3 53.32 20.25 -7.20
N ASN A 4 52.48 19.40 -6.58
CA ASN A 4 52.93 18.26 -5.78
C ASN A 4 51.76 17.36 -5.34
N ASN A 5 51.77 16.16 -5.94
CA ASN A 5 51.33 14.90 -5.36
C ASN A 5 52.64 14.20 -4.91
N PRO A 6 52.71 13.49 -3.77
CA PRO A 6 52.95 12.04 -3.92
C PRO A 6 52.52 11.10 -2.75
N LYS A 7 52.12 9.89 -3.18
CA LYS A 7 52.59 8.53 -2.75
C LYS A 7 52.35 8.06 -1.30
N LEU A 8 51.56 6.99 -1.12
CA LEU A 8 51.96 5.56 -1.11
C LEU A 8 52.84 5.16 0.09
N ILE A 9 52.25 4.43 1.05
CA ILE A 9 52.97 3.49 1.91
C ILE A 9 52.24 2.15 1.88
N LYS A 10 52.95 1.14 1.36
CA LYS A 10 52.64 -0.29 1.45
C LYS A 10 53.21 -0.80 2.78
N SER A 11 52.47 -1.64 3.49
CA SER A 11 53.06 -2.61 4.42
C SER A 11 52.55 -4.01 4.08
N ARG A 12 53.45 -4.98 4.22
CA ARG A 12 53.42 -6.34 3.69
C ARG A 12 53.67 -7.29 4.87
N LEU A 13 53.31 -8.57 4.67
CA LEU A 13 53.48 -9.76 5.53
C LEU A 13 52.41 -9.92 6.62
N SER A 14 51.84 -11.11 6.90
CA SER A 14 52.18 -12.50 6.56
C SER A 14 50.94 -13.42 6.69
N LYS A 15 50.90 -14.52 5.94
CA LYS A 15 49.91 -15.61 6.12
C LYS A 15 50.15 -16.35 7.44
N PRO A 16 49.11 -17.03 7.96
CA PRO A 16 49.28 -18.42 8.33
C PRO A 16 48.26 -19.34 7.64
N GLN A 17 48.73 -20.50 7.18
CA GLN A 17 47.90 -21.66 6.93
C GLN A 17 47.50 -22.27 8.28
N GLY A 18 46.23 -22.65 8.43
CA GLY A 18 45.74 -23.46 9.55
C GLY A 18 44.44 -24.15 9.14
N LYS A 19 44.51 -25.46 8.88
CA LYS A 19 43.35 -26.34 8.77
C LYS A 19 42.70 -26.44 10.15
N SER A 20 41.38 -26.32 10.23
CA SER A 20 40.60 -27.06 11.23
C SER A 20 39.15 -27.20 10.78
N SER A 21 38.78 -28.43 10.47
CA SER A 21 37.42 -28.94 10.45
C SER A 21 36.64 -28.46 11.67
N ASN A 22 35.43 -27.91 11.46
CA ASN A 22 34.42 -27.92 12.50
C ASN A 22 33.06 -28.28 11.90
N LYS A 23 32.50 -29.32 12.50
CA LYS A 23 31.26 -30.01 12.18
C LYS A 23 30.11 -29.01 12.01
N LEU A 24 29.29 -29.23 10.98
CA LEU A 24 27.90 -28.76 10.91
C LEU A 24 27.15 -29.35 12.10
N GLY A 25 27.19 -28.64 13.23
CA GLY A 25 26.28 -28.86 14.34
C GLY A 25 24.88 -28.51 13.87
N SER A 26 24.03 -29.51 13.72
CA SER A 26 22.60 -29.32 13.48
C SER A 26 22.00 -28.55 14.66
N TYR A 27 21.81 -27.25 14.51
CA TYR A 27 20.98 -26.47 15.42
C TYR A 27 19.54 -26.96 15.26
N LYS A 28 19.12 -27.88 16.14
CA LYS A 28 17.69 -28.13 16.37
C LYS A 28 17.22 -27.08 17.37
N PRO A 29 16.45 -26.06 16.96
CA PRO A 29 15.89 -25.12 17.92
C PRO A 29 15.01 -25.87 18.91
N SER A 30 15.22 -25.66 20.20
CA SER A 30 14.33 -26.18 21.24
C SER A 30 12.92 -25.61 21.01
N ARG A 31 11.87 -26.39 21.35
CA ARG A 31 10.47 -25.96 21.19
C ARG A 31 10.18 -24.58 21.80
N SER A 32 10.91 -24.16 22.84
CA SER A 32 10.77 -22.85 23.48
C SER A 32 11.19 -21.67 22.58
N THR A 33 12.24 -21.82 21.79
CA THR A 33 12.74 -20.75 20.89
C THR A 33 11.82 -20.49 19.70
N LEU A 34 11.12 -21.51 19.21
CA LEU A 34 10.12 -21.35 18.14
C LEU A 34 8.87 -20.63 18.64
N THR A 35 8.42 -20.92 19.86
CA THR A 35 7.30 -20.21 20.48
C THR A 35 7.65 -18.75 20.78
N GLU A 36 8.85 -18.46 21.28
CA GLU A 36 9.29 -17.08 21.53
C GLU A 36 9.47 -16.30 20.22
N LEU A 37 10.02 -16.91 19.18
CA LEU A 37 10.13 -16.26 17.86
C LEU A 37 8.75 -16.01 17.25
N TRP A 38 7.80 -16.92 17.45
CA TRP A 38 6.41 -16.76 16.98
C TRP A 38 5.68 -15.67 17.76
N LEU A 39 5.81 -15.65 19.09
CA LEU A 39 5.27 -14.61 19.98
C LEU A 39 5.88 -13.24 19.68
N HIS A 40 7.18 -13.16 19.43
CA HIS A 40 7.86 -11.90 19.09
C HIS A 40 7.44 -11.39 17.70
N LYS A 41 7.30 -12.28 16.71
CA LYS A 41 6.74 -11.93 15.39
C LYS A 41 5.28 -11.49 15.49
N ALA A 42 4.47 -12.20 16.28
CA ALA A 42 3.07 -11.84 16.53
C ALA A 42 2.96 -10.47 17.23
N ASN A 43 3.82 -10.20 18.23
CA ASN A 43 3.87 -8.91 18.92
C ASN A 43 4.32 -7.78 18.00
N ILE A 44 5.28 -8.00 17.09
CA ILE A 44 5.67 -6.98 16.09
C ILE A 44 4.51 -6.70 15.12
N VAL A 45 3.74 -7.73 14.73
CA VAL A 45 2.56 -7.56 13.85
C VAL A 45 1.44 -6.81 14.58
N LEU A 46 1.18 -7.15 15.85
CA LEU A 46 0.17 -6.52 16.71
C LEU A 46 0.52 -5.07 17.07
N THR A 47 1.77 -4.79 17.46
CA THR A 47 2.23 -3.43 17.78
C THR A 47 2.24 -2.54 16.55
N ASN A 48 2.67 -3.04 15.39
CA ASN A 48 2.50 -2.29 14.14
C ASN A 48 1.02 -2.05 13.81
N ARG A 49 0.10 -2.97 14.14
CA ARG A 49 -1.34 -2.78 13.91
C ARG A 49 -1.95 -1.75 14.88
N MET A 50 -1.44 -1.63 16.10
CA MET A 50 -1.90 -0.67 17.12
C MET A 50 -1.32 0.74 16.93
N LEU A 51 -0.07 0.87 16.46
CA LEU A 51 0.54 2.18 16.16
C LEU A 51 0.08 2.80 14.83
N ARG A 52 -0.62 2.02 14.00
CA ARG A 52 -1.19 2.44 12.72
C ARG A 52 -2.71 2.60 12.91
N GLY A 53 -3.15 3.73 13.48
CA GLY A 53 -4.58 4.06 13.61
C GLY A 53 -5.36 3.70 12.34
N ASN A 54 -6.58 3.15 12.50
CA ASN A 54 -7.40 2.47 11.48
C ASN A 54 -7.08 2.82 10.02
N LYS A 55 -6.01 2.23 9.46
CA LYS A 55 -5.52 2.57 8.12
C LYS A 55 -6.55 2.41 7.03
N MET A 56 -7.55 1.58 7.28
CA MET A 56 -8.62 1.26 6.35
C MET A 56 -9.71 2.34 6.31
N GLN A 57 -9.82 3.20 7.32
CA GLN A 57 -10.93 4.13 7.44
C GLN A 57 -10.63 5.42 6.70
N TRP A 58 -11.57 5.88 5.87
CA TRP A 58 -11.46 7.09 5.07
C TRP A 58 -11.02 8.33 5.87
N ASP A 59 -10.07 9.06 5.31
CA ASP A 59 -9.62 10.36 5.76
C ASP A 59 -10.28 11.46 4.89
N PRO A 60 -11.12 12.32 5.47
CA PRO A 60 -11.76 13.42 4.75
C PRO A 60 -10.78 14.34 4.00
N ASN A 61 -9.52 14.45 4.45
CA ASN A 61 -8.53 15.32 3.82
C ASN A 61 -8.04 14.79 2.46
N ASP A 62 -8.33 13.54 2.09
CA ASP A 62 -7.93 13.05 0.77
C ASP A 62 -8.72 13.69 -0.38
N VAL A 63 -9.80 14.43 -0.11
CA VAL A 63 -10.50 15.22 -1.16
C VAL A 63 -9.73 16.48 -1.57
N VAL A 64 -8.85 16.99 -0.71
CA VAL A 64 -8.03 18.19 -1.01
C VAL A 64 -6.65 17.84 -1.58
N ASP A 65 -6.43 16.57 -1.93
CA ASP A 65 -5.22 16.15 -2.63
C ASP A 65 -5.10 16.92 -3.97
N PRO A 66 -3.93 17.48 -4.32
CA PRO A 66 -3.77 18.32 -5.51
C PRO A 66 -4.03 17.59 -6.84
N ARG A 67 -4.15 16.26 -6.83
CA ARG A 67 -4.54 15.47 -8.00
C ARG A 67 -6.05 15.46 -8.23
N VAL A 68 -6.84 15.72 -7.19
CA VAL A 68 -8.30 15.79 -7.22
C VAL A 68 -8.73 17.16 -7.73
N SER A 69 -9.50 17.17 -8.82
CA SER A 69 -10.06 18.41 -9.40
C SER A 69 -11.50 18.68 -8.98
N ALA A 70 -12.23 17.61 -8.63
CA ALA A 70 -13.59 17.64 -8.12
C ALA A 70 -13.85 16.29 -7.42
N PHE A 71 -14.92 16.18 -6.65
CA PHE A 71 -15.29 14.94 -5.97
C PHE A 71 -16.80 14.88 -5.78
N SER A 72 -17.35 13.70 -5.54
CA SER A 72 -18.75 13.60 -5.10
C SER A 72 -18.89 14.22 -3.71
N GLU A 73 -19.84 15.14 -3.55
CA GLU A 73 -20.05 15.92 -2.33
C GLU A 73 -20.08 15.03 -1.09
N TRP A 74 -20.83 13.93 -1.19
CA TRP A 74 -20.99 12.93 -0.14
C TRP A 74 -20.68 11.51 -0.64
N TRP A 75 -20.66 10.57 0.31
CA TRP A 75 -20.70 9.14 0.01
C TRP A 75 -22.09 8.79 -0.51
N ILE A 76 -22.14 8.13 -1.66
CA ILE A 76 -23.39 7.70 -2.29
C ILE A 76 -23.61 6.23 -1.93
N ASN A 77 -24.87 5.81 -1.77
CA ASN A 77 -25.18 4.39 -1.66
C ASN A 77 -24.65 3.67 -2.91
N LEU A 78 -23.99 2.54 -2.73
CA LEU A 78 -23.40 1.80 -3.86
C LEU A 78 -24.46 1.40 -4.90
N LYS A 79 -25.73 1.23 -4.51
CA LYS A 79 -26.83 0.95 -5.45
C LYS A 79 -27.14 2.11 -6.39
N ASP A 80 -26.84 3.34 -5.96
CA ASP A 80 -27.18 4.57 -6.66
C ASP A 80 -25.96 5.16 -7.39
N TYR A 81 -24.93 4.34 -7.66
CA TYR A 81 -23.66 4.77 -8.25
C TYR A 81 -23.82 5.41 -9.65
N GLU A 82 -24.92 5.13 -10.34
CA GLU A 82 -25.21 5.68 -11.68
C GLU A 82 -25.54 7.18 -11.63
N THR A 83 -25.77 7.75 -10.44
CA THR A 83 -25.93 9.20 -10.22
C THR A 83 -24.62 9.99 -10.26
N LEU A 84 -23.47 9.30 -10.27
CA LEU A 84 -22.15 9.94 -10.38
C LEU A 84 -21.93 10.53 -11.77
N GLU A 85 -21.13 11.60 -11.83
CA GLU A 85 -20.71 12.18 -13.10
C GLU A 85 -19.83 11.21 -13.90
N ALA A 86 -20.15 11.03 -15.18
CA ALA A 86 -19.35 10.25 -16.12
C ALA A 86 -18.03 10.99 -16.45
N ARG A 87 -17.03 10.89 -15.57
CA ARG A 87 -15.73 11.59 -15.67
C ARG A 87 -14.55 10.67 -15.34
N SER A 88 -13.34 11.11 -15.67
CA SER A 88 -12.11 10.45 -15.25
C SER A 88 -11.85 10.63 -13.76
N GLY A 89 -11.25 9.61 -13.13
CA GLY A 89 -10.85 9.73 -11.73
C GLY A 89 -10.61 8.40 -11.02
N VAL A 90 -10.71 8.46 -9.71
CA VAL A 90 -10.61 7.33 -8.79
C VAL A 90 -11.95 7.15 -8.09
N TYR A 91 -12.42 5.91 -7.99
CA TYR A 91 -13.59 5.58 -7.18
C TYR A 91 -13.17 4.68 -6.01
N LEU A 92 -13.84 4.88 -4.86
CA LEU A 92 -13.62 4.15 -3.63
C LEU A 92 -14.90 3.44 -3.22
N PHE A 93 -14.80 2.16 -2.88
CA PHE A 93 -15.88 1.42 -2.22
C PHE A 93 -15.61 1.33 -0.73
N ALA A 94 -16.60 1.63 0.10
CA ALA A 94 -16.49 1.54 1.55
C ALA A 94 -17.75 0.91 2.18
N ASN A 95 -17.62 0.42 3.41
CA ASN A 95 -18.77 0.02 4.23
C ASN A 95 -19.38 1.24 4.95
N ALA A 96 -20.44 1.02 5.73
CA ALA A 96 -21.09 2.05 6.53
C ALA A 96 -20.20 2.73 7.60
N LYS A 97 -19.04 2.15 7.92
CA LYS A 97 -18.05 2.73 8.84
C LYS A 97 -16.95 3.51 8.11
N TYR A 98 -17.09 3.67 6.80
CA TYR A 98 -16.11 4.24 5.89
C TYR A 98 -14.78 3.47 5.82
N ASP A 99 -14.79 2.17 6.13
CA ASP A 99 -13.64 1.31 5.85
C ASP A 99 -13.56 1.05 4.34
N ILE A 100 -12.50 1.53 3.71
CA ILE A 100 -12.21 1.35 2.29
C ILE A 100 -11.99 -0.14 1.99
N LYS A 101 -12.85 -0.69 1.13
CA LYS A 101 -12.81 -2.09 0.69
C LYS A 101 -12.11 -2.25 -0.65
N TYR A 102 -12.21 -1.25 -1.53
CA TYR A 102 -11.62 -1.27 -2.86
C TYR A 102 -11.37 0.14 -3.39
N ILE A 103 -10.33 0.29 -4.20
CA ILE A 103 -9.99 1.51 -4.94
C ILE A 103 -9.74 1.17 -6.40
N GLY A 104 -10.49 1.80 -7.30
CA GLY A 104 -10.35 1.65 -8.74
C GLY A 104 -10.16 2.99 -9.45
N THR A 105 -9.85 2.93 -10.73
CA THR A 105 -9.70 4.10 -11.61
C THR A 105 -10.65 3.98 -12.78
N ALA A 106 -11.06 5.13 -13.29
CA ALA A 106 -11.86 5.29 -14.49
C ALA A 106 -11.19 6.27 -15.45
N GLY A 107 -11.22 5.94 -16.75
CA GLY A 107 -10.80 6.83 -17.83
C GLY A 107 -11.82 7.94 -18.12
N ALA A 108 -11.57 8.73 -19.16
CA ALA A 108 -12.49 9.80 -19.58
C ALA A 108 -13.90 9.23 -19.84
N GLY A 109 -14.92 9.81 -19.20
CA GLY A 109 -16.31 9.32 -19.30
C GLY A 109 -16.60 8.03 -18.53
N GLY A 110 -15.60 7.31 -18.05
CA GLY A 110 -15.73 5.91 -17.63
C GLY A 110 -16.06 5.67 -16.15
N MET A 111 -16.49 6.67 -15.38
CA MET A 111 -16.73 6.50 -13.93
C MET A 111 -17.76 5.41 -13.65
N ILE A 112 -18.93 5.53 -14.29
CA ILE A 112 -20.06 4.62 -14.10
C ILE A 112 -19.70 3.21 -14.59
N GLU A 113 -19.13 3.10 -15.78
CA GLU A 113 -18.69 1.82 -16.36
C GLU A 113 -17.60 1.15 -15.50
N GLY A 114 -16.61 1.92 -15.05
CA GLY A 114 -15.54 1.41 -14.20
C GLY A 114 -16.04 0.87 -12.86
N ILE A 115 -17.03 1.53 -12.26
CA ILE A 115 -17.70 1.06 -11.03
C ILE A 115 -18.48 -0.22 -11.33
N ARG A 116 -19.29 -0.24 -12.39
CA ARG A 116 -20.07 -1.40 -12.83
C ARG A 116 -19.17 -2.63 -13.04
N ASP A 117 -18.06 -2.47 -13.74
CA ASP A 117 -17.07 -3.52 -13.98
C ASP A 117 -16.40 -4.02 -12.69
N ALA A 118 -16.14 -3.13 -11.73
CA ALA A 118 -15.60 -3.53 -10.44
C ALA A 118 -16.64 -4.33 -9.62
N ILE A 119 -17.91 -3.95 -9.67
CA ILE A 119 -19.02 -4.69 -9.06
C ILE A 119 -19.14 -6.08 -9.69
N ASN A 120 -19.15 -6.16 -11.03
CA ASN A 120 -19.23 -7.41 -11.79
C ASN A 120 -18.05 -8.35 -11.47
N ARG A 121 -16.85 -7.79 -11.26
CA ARG A 121 -15.65 -8.51 -10.81
C ARG A 121 -15.62 -8.79 -9.29
N LYS A 122 -16.74 -8.60 -8.58
CA LYS A 122 -16.92 -8.84 -7.15
C LYS A 122 -15.97 -8.04 -6.25
N LYS A 123 -15.45 -6.90 -6.73
CA LYS A 123 -14.54 -6.02 -5.96
C LYS A 123 -15.25 -5.19 -4.90
N SER A 124 -16.57 -5.06 -4.98
CA SER A 124 -17.42 -4.38 -4.00
C SER A 124 -17.77 -5.21 -2.76
N LYS A 125 -17.22 -6.42 -2.58
CA LYS A 125 -17.56 -7.29 -1.44
C LYS A 125 -17.37 -6.57 -0.10
N GLY A 126 -18.46 -6.47 0.67
CA GLY A 126 -18.48 -5.83 1.99
C GLY A 126 -18.53 -4.29 1.95
N ALA A 127 -18.72 -3.68 0.78
CA ALA A 127 -18.98 -2.27 0.64
C ALA A 127 -20.49 -2.00 0.49
N THR A 128 -20.94 -0.87 0.99
CA THR A 128 -22.31 -0.37 0.91
C THR A 128 -22.39 1.02 0.29
N GLN A 129 -21.25 1.69 0.13
CA GLN A 129 -21.16 3.06 -0.35
C GLN A 129 -20.01 3.21 -1.36
N VAL A 130 -20.13 4.22 -2.21
CA VAL A 130 -19.13 4.64 -3.20
C VAL A 130 -18.85 6.12 -3.09
N ARG A 131 -17.59 6.52 -3.34
CA ARG A 131 -17.19 7.91 -3.50
C ARG A 131 -16.32 8.06 -4.74
N ALA A 132 -16.51 9.15 -5.48
CA ALA A 132 -15.69 9.49 -6.64
C ALA A 132 -14.78 10.68 -6.34
N LEU A 133 -13.52 10.56 -6.73
CA LEU A 133 -12.52 11.62 -6.76
C LEU A 133 -12.15 11.85 -8.22
N TYR A 134 -12.66 12.92 -8.82
CA TYR A 134 -12.44 13.23 -10.22
C TYR A 134 -11.07 13.87 -10.43
N THR A 135 -10.43 13.52 -11.54
CA THR A 135 -9.11 14.03 -11.92
C THR A 135 -9.14 14.51 -13.37
N ASN A 136 -8.28 15.46 -13.72
CA ASN A 136 -8.21 16.04 -15.07
C ASN A 136 -7.33 15.26 -16.07
N SER A 137 -6.71 14.15 -15.67
CA SER A 137 -5.86 13.31 -16.52
C SER A 137 -5.75 11.89 -15.97
N THR A 138 -5.42 10.94 -16.85
CA THR A 138 -5.23 9.53 -16.50
C THR A 138 -4.01 9.35 -15.57
N GLU A 139 -2.95 10.12 -15.82
CA GLU A 139 -1.71 10.08 -15.03
C GLU A 139 -1.96 10.48 -13.57
N LYS A 140 -2.78 11.53 -13.37
CA LYS A 140 -3.19 11.93 -12.02
C LYS A 140 -4.08 10.88 -11.35
N ALA A 141 -5.04 10.27 -12.08
CA ALA A 141 -5.86 9.19 -11.55
C ALA A 141 -5.01 8.00 -11.07
N GLN A 142 -4.03 7.58 -11.89
CA GLN A 142 -3.12 6.49 -11.55
C GLN A 142 -2.23 6.82 -10.36
N SER A 143 -1.65 8.03 -10.34
CA SER A 143 -0.82 8.50 -9.21
C SER A 143 -1.63 8.57 -7.92
N LEU A 144 -2.84 9.14 -7.97
CA LEU A 144 -3.76 9.23 -6.84
C LEU A 144 -4.14 7.84 -6.33
N ARG A 145 -4.52 6.92 -7.23
CA ARG A 145 -4.81 5.52 -6.87
C ARG A 145 -3.62 4.87 -6.17
N LYS A 146 -2.40 5.02 -6.68
CA LYS A 146 -1.20 4.43 -6.07
C LYS A 146 -0.98 4.95 -4.65
N TYR A 147 -1.17 6.25 -4.43
CA TYR A 147 -1.10 6.87 -3.11
C TYR A 147 -2.17 6.31 -2.16
N LEU A 148 -3.44 6.29 -2.58
CA LEU A 148 -4.55 5.81 -1.75
C LEU A 148 -4.43 4.31 -1.46
N LEU A 149 -3.95 3.49 -2.40
CA LEU A 149 -3.67 2.08 -2.16
C LEU A 149 -2.61 1.86 -1.09
N LYS A 150 -1.55 2.69 -1.08
CA LYS A 150 -0.50 2.63 -0.05
C LYS A 150 -1.03 3.07 1.32
N LYS A 151 -1.93 4.06 1.34
CA LYS A 151 -2.54 4.60 2.56
C LYS A 151 -3.51 3.59 3.18
N TYR A 152 -4.48 3.13 2.38
CA TYR A 152 -5.63 2.35 2.83
C TYR A 152 -5.43 0.85 2.79
N ASP A 153 -4.56 0.34 1.91
CA ASP A 153 -4.29 -1.10 1.76
C ASP A 153 -5.56 -1.99 1.67
N PRO A 154 -6.52 -1.65 0.79
CA PRO A 154 -7.83 -2.29 0.74
C PRO A 154 -7.77 -3.78 0.38
N ILE A 155 -8.51 -4.59 1.14
CA ILE A 155 -8.51 -6.05 1.04
C ILE A 155 -8.90 -6.55 -0.36
N ASN A 156 -9.84 -5.89 -1.06
CA ASN A 156 -10.32 -6.38 -2.34
C ASN A 156 -9.43 -5.97 -3.53
N ASN A 157 -8.38 -5.16 -3.32
CA ASN A 157 -7.38 -4.87 -4.36
C ASN A 157 -6.26 -5.93 -4.46
N ARG A 158 -6.16 -6.84 -3.47
CA ARG A 158 -5.16 -7.92 -3.43
C ARG A 158 -5.69 -9.25 -4.01
N LYS A 159 -7.00 -9.33 -4.20
CA LYS A 159 -7.72 -10.43 -4.84
C LYS A 159 -7.96 -10.08 -6.29
#